data_AF-A0A4R5TPW6-F1
#
_entry.id   AF-A0A4R5TPW6-F1
#
_cell.length_a   1.000
_cell.length_b   1.000
_cell.length_c   1.000
_cell.angle_alpha   90.00
_cell.angle_beta   90.00
_cell.angle_gamma   90.00
#
_symmetry.space_group_name_H-M   'P 1'
#
loop_
_entity.id
_entity.type
_entity.pdbx_description
1 polymer ?
#
loop_
_entity_poly.entity_id
_entity_poly.type
_entity_poly.pdbx_seq_one_letter_code
_entity_poly.pdbx_strand_id
1 'polypeptide(L)'
;MSDIQRLADCRHRISGWLVVVAATLTILHIALQAIRFIDGNDYLYGLTPLFDLDAEGNLPTFFTTVLLLACCGVLAIVSAHARRRGDADATRWTVLAAGFLFMAIDEFAKLHELMDAPMQALMGDEATGWLLYAWVVPYALVVLALGAWFLPFVRRLPRDTRLRFCVAGTIYVGAALGIEFLEGAQAGLHGEDSLGYAVLTTVQEVLEMAGLILFLDALLRHVRAHGISLAPPPASPRPAR
;
A
#
# COMPACT_ATOMS: atom_id res chain seq x y z
N MET A 1 24.39 7.25 16.41
CA MET A 1 23.38 7.34 15.34
C MET A 1 22.38 6.22 15.57
N SER A 2 21.09 6.52 15.77
CA SER A 2 20.08 5.48 16.02
C SER A 2 19.92 4.54 14.82
N ASP A 3 19.51 3.30 15.04
CA ASP A 3 19.39 2.30 13.97
C ASP A 3 18.47 2.76 12.83
N ILE A 4 17.38 3.46 13.16
CA ILE A 4 16.47 4.03 12.17
C ILE A 4 17.13 5.12 11.29
N GLN A 5 18.11 5.86 11.81
CA GLN A 5 18.84 6.85 11.00
C GLN A 5 19.77 6.18 10.00
N ARG A 6 20.40 5.06 10.38
CA ARG A 6 21.20 4.25 9.45
C ARG A 6 20.34 3.71 8.30
N LEU A 7 19.13 3.22 8.60
CA LEU A 7 18.17 2.80 7.58
C LEU A 7 17.80 3.95 6.65
N ALA A 8 17.53 5.13 7.22
CA ALA A 8 17.19 6.32 6.46
C ALA A 8 18.33 6.84 5.54
N ASP A 9 19.58 6.67 5.96
CA ASP A 9 20.75 6.93 5.11
C ASP A 9 20.88 5.91 3.96
N CYS A 10 20.43 4.68 4.18
CA CYS A 10 20.43 3.62 3.17
C CYS A 10 19.21 3.66 2.24
N ARG A 11 18.29 4.63 2.35
CA ARG A 11 16.97 4.61 1.68
C ARG A 11 17.01 4.35 0.18
N HIS A 12 18.00 4.89 -0.54
CA HIS A 12 18.12 4.69 -2.00
C HIS A 12 18.42 3.25 -2.35
N ARG A 13 19.26 2.58 -1.54
CA ARG A 13 19.58 1.16 -1.72
C ARG A 13 18.37 0.29 -1.36
N ILE A 14 17.66 0.63 -0.28
CA ILE A 14 16.43 -0.06 0.14
C ILE A 14 15.40 0.01 -0.99
N SER A 15 15.09 1.22 -1.47
CA SER A 15 14.11 1.41 -2.55
C SER A 15 14.54 0.72 -3.83
N GLY A 16 15.84 0.77 -4.19
CA GLY A 16 16.36 0.08 -5.36
C GLY A 16 16.16 -1.44 -5.29
N TRP A 17 16.45 -2.06 -4.14
CA TRP A 17 16.20 -3.50 -3.95
C TRP A 17 14.72 -3.84 -4.03
N LEU A 18 13.85 -3.04 -3.41
CA LEU A 18 12.40 -3.26 -3.46
C LEU A 18 11.87 -3.19 -4.89
N VAL A 19 12.34 -2.22 -5.70
CA VAL A 19 11.98 -2.11 -7.12
C VAL A 19 12.45 -3.33 -7.91
N VAL A 20 13.67 -3.83 -7.64
CA VAL A 20 14.18 -5.03 -8.31
C VAL A 20 13.33 -6.25 -7.98
N VAL A 21 12.93 -6.42 -6.71
CA VAL A 21 12.06 -7.53 -6.29
C VAL A 21 10.69 -7.41 -6.97
N ALA A 22 10.04 -6.24 -6.88
CA ALA A 22 8.74 -5.99 -7.52
C ALA A 22 8.80 -6.27 -9.04
N ALA A 23 9.80 -5.72 -9.74
CA ALA A 23 9.98 -5.97 -11.17
C ALA A 23 10.20 -7.45 -11.50
N THR A 24 10.92 -8.19 -10.65
CA THR A 24 11.12 -9.63 -10.83
C THR A 24 9.81 -10.38 -10.70
N LEU A 25 9.01 -10.09 -9.67
CA LEU A 25 7.69 -10.70 -9.47
C LEU A 25 6.76 -10.40 -10.65
N THR A 26 6.70 -9.15 -11.11
CA THR A 26 5.90 -8.75 -12.28
C THR A 26 6.36 -9.45 -13.56
N ILE A 27 7.66 -9.56 -13.82
CA ILE A 27 8.17 -10.27 -15.01
C ILE A 27 7.79 -11.76 -14.95
N LEU A 28 7.91 -12.39 -13.79
CA LEU A 28 7.52 -13.79 -13.60
C LEU A 28 6.01 -13.98 -13.81
N HIS A 29 5.18 -13.12 -13.24
CA HIS A 29 3.74 -13.10 -13.48
C HIS A 29 3.40 -13.00 -14.97
N ILE A 30 3.94 -11.99 -15.67
CA ILE A 30 3.67 -11.77 -17.10
C ILE A 30 4.11 -12.99 -17.93
N ALA A 31 5.29 -13.57 -17.62
CA ALA A 31 5.77 -14.75 -18.33
C ALA A 31 4.83 -15.95 -18.13
N LEU A 32 4.33 -16.16 -16.91
CA LEU A 32 3.41 -17.26 -16.58
C LEU A 32 2.03 -17.05 -17.19
N GLN A 33 1.49 -15.82 -17.16
CA GLN A 33 0.23 -15.48 -17.84
C GLN A 33 0.36 -15.64 -19.36
N ALA A 34 1.51 -15.27 -19.96
CA ALA A 34 1.74 -15.49 -21.39
C ALA A 34 1.71 -16.98 -21.76
N ILE A 35 2.34 -17.84 -20.95
CA ILE A 35 2.28 -19.30 -21.18
C ILE A 35 0.84 -19.81 -21.02
N ARG A 36 0.12 -19.35 -20.00
CA ARG A 36 -1.29 -19.68 -19.79
C ARG A 36 -2.14 -19.35 -21.02
N PHE A 37 -2.04 -18.13 -21.54
CA PHE A 37 -2.83 -17.69 -22.70
C PHE A 37 -2.41 -18.33 -24.04
N ILE A 38 -1.15 -18.75 -24.19
CA ILE A 38 -0.66 -19.36 -25.44
C ILE A 38 -0.90 -20.88 -25.45
N ASP A 39 -0.54 -21.57 -24.36
CA ASP A 39 -0.52 -23.03 -24.30
C ASP A 39 -1.79 -23.62 -23.65
N GLY A 40 -2.64 -22.80 -23.04
CA GLY A 40 -3.84 -23.24 -22.32
C GLY A 40 -3.54 -24.05 -21.05
N ASN A 41 -2.29 -24.04 -20.58
CA ASN A 41 -1.86 -24.75 -19.39
C ASN A 41 -1.96 -23.83 -18.16
N ASP A 42 -3.12 -23.86 -17.49
CA ASP A 42 -3.37 -23.03 -16.30
C ASP A 42 -2.53 -23.46 -15.08
N TYR A 43 -1.94 -24.66 -15.09
CA TYR A 43 -1.24 -25.23 -13.93
C TYR A 43 0.17 -25.74 -14.28
N LEU A 44 1.12 -24.81 -14.42
CA LEU A 44 2.55 -25.13 -14.58
C LEU A 44 3.17 -25.52 -13.23
N TYR A 45 2.84 -26.71 -12.73
CA TYR A 45 3.38 -27.26 -11.48
C TYR A 45 3.17 -26.36 -10.24
N GLY A 46 2.10 -25.56 -10.21
CA GLY A 46 1.82 -24.61 -9.12
C GLY A 46 2.65 -23.32 -9.16
N LEU A 47 3.46 -23.09 -10.20
CA LEU A 47 4.19 -21.83 -10.36
C LEU A 47 3.27 -20.66 -10.71
N THR A 48 2.25 -20.90 -11.56
CA THR A 48 1.26 -19.88 -11.92
C THR A 48 0.63 -19.25 -10.68
N PRO A 49 -0.06 -19.99 -9.78
CA PRO A 49 -0.66 -19.38 -8.59
C PRO A 49 0.37 -18.84 -7.57
N LEU A 50 1.62 -19.30 -7.58
CA LEU A 50 2.65 -18.84 -6.65
C LEU A 50 3.18 -17.43 -6.98
N PHE A 51 3.16 -17.06 -8.26
CA PHE A 51 3.63 -15.76 -8.76
C PHE A 51 2.52 -14.94 -9.41
N ASP A 52 1.27 -15.39 -9.30
CA ASP A 52 0.15 -14.64 -9.85
C ASP A 52 -0.05 -13.34 -9.07
N LEU A 53 -0.13 -12.21 -9.76
CA LEU A 53 -0.39 -10.94 -9.10
C LEU A 53 -1.89 -10.80 -8.75
N ASP A 54 -2.76 -11.50 -9.46
CA ASP A 54 -4.22 -11.53 -9.21
C ASP A 54 -4.61 -12.46 -8.06
N ALA A 55 -3.76 -13.44 -7.73
CA ALA A 55 -4.04 -14.36 -6.64
C ALA A 55 -3.47 -13.84 -5.33
N GLU A 56 -4.30 -13.86 -4.28
CA GLU A 56 -3.83 -13.58 -2.94
C GLU A 56 -3.33 -14.82 -2.19
N GLY A 57 -2.35 -14.64 -1.29
CA GLY A 57 -1.78 -15.68 -0.43
C GLY A 57 -0.49 -16.31 -0.96
N ASN A 58 0.23 -15.59 -1.81
CA ASN A 58 1.42 -16.07 -2.51
C ASN A 58 2.64 -15.13 -2.33
N LEU A 59 3.65 -15.23 -3.20
CA LEU A 59 4.88 -14.45 -3.06
C LEU A 59 4.67 -12.94 -3.28
N PRO A 60 3.96 -12.49 -4.32
CA PRO A 60 3.49 -11.11 -4.44
C PRO A 60 2.78 -10.57 -3.20
N THR A 61 1.72 -11.23 -2.72
CA THR A 61 0.97 -10.80 -1.53
C THR A 61 1.88 -10.70 -0.29
N PHE A 62 2.78 -11.66 -0.10
CA PHE A 62 3.76 -11.62 0.99
C PHE A 62 4.68 -10.40 0.89
N PHE A 63 5.16 -10.08 -0.32
CA PHE A 63 5.98 -8.91 -0.55
C PHE A 63 5.23 -7.60 -0.23
N THR A 64 4.01 -7.44 -0.73
CA THR A 64 3.15 -6.28 -0.46
C THR A 64 2.83 -6.16 1.03
N THR A 65 2.47 -7.26 1.70
CA THR A 65 2.25 -7.31 3.16
C THR A 65 3.47 -6.84 3.94
N VAL A 66 4.66 -7.34 3.63
CA VAL A 66 5.91 -6.93 4.30
C VAL A 66 6.21 -5.45 4.06
N LEU A 67 5.93 -4.94 2.87
CA LEU A 67 6.14 -3.54 2.52
C LEU A 67 5.18 -2.61 3.27
N LEU A 68 3.91 -3.00 3.42
CA LEU A 68 2.92 -2.32 4.25
C LEU A 68 3.36 -2.30 5.73
N LEU A 69 3.81 -3.44 6.26
CA LEU A 69 4.33 -3.54 7.63
C LEU A 69 5.59 -2.70 7.83
N ALA A 70 6.47 -2.60 6.84
CA ALA A 70 7.63 -1.71 6.89
C ALA A 70 7.21 -0.23 6.98
N CYS A 71 6.23 0.18 6.18
CA CYS A 71 5.65 1.53 6.26
C CYS A 71 5.01 1.78 7.63
N CYS A 72 4.22 0.82 8.14
CA CYS A 72 3.62 0.86 9.47
C CYS A 72 4.68 1.02 10.56
N GLY A 73 5.75 0.23 10.52
CA GLY A 73 6.85 0.29 11.50
C GLY A 73 7.53 1.66 11.52
N VAL A 74 7.83 2.24 10.35
CA VAL A 74 8.43 3.58 10.28
C VAL A 74 7.44 4.64 10.77
N LEU A 75 6.16 4.57 10.38
CA LEU A 75 5.11 5.47 10.88
C LEU A 75 4.95 5.39 12.41
N ALA A 76 5.02 4.20 12.99
CA ALA A 76 4.95 3.99 14.43
C ALA A 76 6.13 4.67 15.15
N ILE A 77 7.33 4.64 14.56
CA ILE A 77 8.51 5.35 15.07
C ILE A 77 8.31 6.87 14.98
N VAL A 78 7.84 7.39 13.85
CA VAL A 78 7.52 8.82 13.67
C VAL A 78 6.48 9.27 14.69
N SER A 79 5.42 8.48 14.86
CA SER A 79 4.35 8.68 15.84
C SER A 79 4.89 8.74 17.28
N ALA A 80 5.71 7.77 17.68
CA ALA A 80 6.32 7.74 19.01
C ALA A 80 7.21 8.97 19.25
N HIS A 81 7.97 9.39 18.24
CA HIS A 81 8.78 10.60 18.31
C HIS A 81 7.92 11.87 18.46
N ALA A 82 6.86 12.00 17.67
CA ALA A 82 5.92 13.12 17.72
C ALA A 82 5.25 13.22 19.11
N ARG A 83 4.80 12.08 19.68
CA ARG A 83 4.20 12.02 21.04
C ARG A 83 5.15 12.54 22.11
N ARG A 84 6.41 12.10 22.09
CA ARG A 84 7.44 12.52 23.07
C ARG A 84 7.72 14.03 23.03
N ARG A 85 7.46 14.69 21.90
CA ARG A 85 7.66 16.13 21.71
C ARG A 85 6.38 16.95 21.95
N GLY A 86 5.27 16.31 22.30
CA GLY A 86 3.98 17.01 22.44
C GLY A 86 3.44 17.57 21.12
N ASP A 87 3.78 16.95 19.99
CA ASP A 87 3.32 17.39 18.68
C ASP A 87 1.80 17.18 18.55
N ALA A 88 1.07 18.21 18.11
CA ALA A 88 -0.36 18.17 17.88
C ALA A 88 -0.80 17.15 16.83
N ASP A 89 0.12 16.71 15.95
CA ASP A 89 -0.12 15.74 14.90
C ASP A 89 0.25 14.30 15.29
N ALA A 90 0.68 14.06 16.52
CA ALA A 90 1.06 12.75 17.03
C ALA A 90 -0.04 11.68 16.85
N THR A 91 -1.30 12.03 17.12
CA THR A 91 -2.43 11.12 16.92
C THR A 91 -2.62 10.77 15.45
N ARG A 92 -2.39 11.73 14.53
CA ARG A 92 -2.55 11.51 13.09
C ARG A 92 -1.48 10.55 12.55
N TRP A 93 -0.25 10.65 13.03
CA TRP A 93 0.78 9.66 12.74
C TRP A 93 0.42 8.26 13.27
N THR A 94 -0.21 8.17 14.44
CA THR A 94 -0.70 6.88 14.97
C THR A 94 -1.81 6.30 14.11
N VAL A 95 -2.77 7.13 13.69
CA VAL A 95 -3.88 6.68 12.82
C VAL A 95 -3.34 6.21 11.46
N LEU A 96 -2.34 6.89 10.88
CA LEU A 96 -1.66 6.40 9.67
C LEU A 96 -1.00 5.05 9.91
N ALA A 97 -0.24 4.88 10.99
CA ALA A 97 0.39 3.60 11.31
C ALA A 97 -0.64 2.48 11.45
N ALA A 98 -1.75 2.74 12.16
CA ALA A 98 -2.84 1.79 12.32
C ALA A 98 -3.53 1.46 10.99
N GLY A 99 -3.71 2.45 10.10
CA GLY A 99 -4.24 2.23 8.75
C GLY A 99 -3.35 1.31 7.91
N PHE A 100 -2.03 1.52 7.93
CA PHE A 100 -1.08 0.62 7.24
C PHE A 100 -1.04 -0.78 7.84
N LEU A 101 -1.21 -0.90 9.16
CA LEU A 101 -1.36 -2.21 9.81
C LEU A 101 -2.65 -2.91 9.36
N PHE A 102 -3.76 -2.18 9.29
CA PHE A 102 -5.02 -2.72 8.79
C PHE A 102 -4.89 -3.18 7.35
N MET A 103 -4.33 -2.36 6.45
CA MET A 103 -4.08 -2.75 5.06
C MET A 103 -3.17 -3.98 4.96
N ALA A 104 -2.14 -4.11 5.80
CA ALA A 104 -1.30 -5.31 5.80
C ALA A 104 -2.05 -6.59 6.24
N ILE A 105 -3.03 -6.45 7.13
CA ILE A 105 -3.87 -7.57 7.56
C ILE A 105 -4.88 -7.91 6.46
N ASP A 106 -5.48 -6.89 5.85
CA ASP A 106 -6.42 -7.02 4.74
C ASP A 106 -5.77 -7.76 3.57
N GLU A 107 -4.62 -7.29 3.10
CA GLU A 107 -3.79 -7.91 2.06
C GLU A 107 -3.48 -9.40 2.33
N PHE A 108 -3.18 -9.75 3.58
CA PHE A 108 -2.81 -11.13 3.90
C PHE A 108 -4.02 -12.04 4.12
N ALA A 109 -5.12 -11.50 4.65
CA ALA A 109 -6.29 -12.24 5.10
C ALA A 109 -7.51 -12.10 4.19
N LYS A 110 -7.40 -11.37 3.08
CA LYS A 110 -8.44 -11.13 2.08
C LYS A 110 -9.71 -10.52 2.66
N LEU A 111 -9.57 -9.58 3.60
CA LEU A 111 -10.74 -9.07 4.34
C LEU A 111 -11.72 -8.31 3.43
N HIS A 112 -11.21 -7.64 2.39
CA HIS A 112 -12.04 -6.94 1.41
C HIS A 112 -12.84 -7.90 0.53
N GLU A 113 -12.30 -9.07 0.14
CA GLU A 113 -13.06 -10.12 -0.57
C GLU A 113 -14.28 -10.59 0.25
N LEU A 114 -14.17 -10.66 1.58
CA LEU A 114 -15.28 -11.03 2.47
C LEU A 114 -16.43 -10.01 2.45
N MET A 115 -16.17 -8.78 1.99
CA MET A 115 -17.17 -7.72 1.90
C MET A 115 -17.96 -7.75 0.59
N ASP A 116 -17.50 -8.44 -0.44
CA ASP A 116 -18.21 -8.47 -1.73
C ASP A 116 -19.59 -9.06 -1.61
N ALA A 117 -19.74 -10.26 -1.03
CA ALA A 117 -21.05 -10.90 -0.92
C ALA A 117 -22.08 -10.07 -0.11
N PRO A 118 -21.74 -9.50 1.07
CA PRO A 118 -22.63 -8.57 1.77
C PRO A 118 -23.00 -7.32 0.95
N MET A 119 -22.04 -6.74 0.23
CA MET A 119 -22.25 -5.53 -0.54
C MET A 119 -23.09 -5.78 -1.80
N GLN A 120 -22.84 -6.88 -2.51
CA GLN A 120 -23.65 -7.34 -3.63
C GLN A 120 -25.09 -7.62 -3.17
N ALA A 121 -25.29 -8.25 -2.01
CA ALA A 121 -26.63 -8.47 -1.44
C ALA A 121 -27.36 -7.16 -1.09
N LEU A 122 -26.62 -6.13 -0.66
CA LEU A 122 -27.19 -4.81 -0.35
C LEU A 122 -27.55 -4.01 -1.62
N MET A 123 -26.73 -4.13 -2.67
CA MET A 123 -26.87 -3.39 -3.92
C MET A 123 -27.83 -4.06 -4.91
N GLY A 124 -28.05 -5.37 -4.81
CA GLY A 124 -28.92 -6.12 -5.71
C GLY A 124 -28.43 -6.07 -7.16
N ASP A 125 -29.35 -5.79 -8.08
CA ASP A 125 -29.08 -5.75 -9.53
C ASP A 125 -28.06 -4.65 -9.94
N GLU A 126 -27.77 -3.70 -9.05
CA GLU A 126 -26.79 -2.63 -9.27
C GLU A 126 -25.33 -3.11 -9.09
N ALA A 127 -25.09 -4.28 -8.50
CA ALA A 127 -23.76 -4.86 -8.35
C ALA A 127 -23.29 -5.58 -9.63
N THR A 128 -23.29 -4.86 -10.76
CA THR A 128 -22.89 -5.40 -12.06
C THR A 128 -21.82 -4.55 -12.74
N GLY A 129 -21.01 -5.18 -13.60
CA GLY A 129 -19.94 -4.51 -14.33
C GLY A 129 -18.99 -3.77 -13.39
N TRP A 130 -18.97 -2.44 -13.47
CA TRP A 130 -18.09 -1.57 -12.68
C TRP A 130 -18.16 -1.80 -11.16
N LEU A 131 -19.28 -2.31 -10.63
CA LEU A 131 -19.47 -2.60 -9.20
C LEU A 131 -19.45 -4.10 -8.88
N LEU A 132 -18.82 -4.91 -9.74
CA LEU A 132 -18.64 -6.35 -9.48
C LEU A 132 -17.90 -6.59 -8.16
N TYR A 133 -16.80 -5.85 -7.95
CA TYR A 133 -16.04 -5.79 -6.70
C TYR A 133 -16.65 -4.70 -5.81
N ALA A 134 -17.75 -5.05 -5.15
CA ALA A 134 -18.59 -4.11 -4.43
C ALA A 134 -17.96 -3.61 -3.12
N TRP A 135 -16.92 -4.30 -2.60
CA TRP A 135 -16.11 -3.85 -1.45
C TRP A 135 -15.49 -2.46 -1.64
N VAL A 136 -15.25 -2.05 -2.90
CA VAL A 136 -14.65 -0.75 -3.24
C VAL A 136 -15.47 0.41 -2.69
N VAL A 137 -16.80 0.29 -2.65
CA VAL A 137 -17.69 1.37 -2.21
C VAL A 137 -17.50 1.74 -0.73
N PRO A 138 -17.62 0.81 0.25
CA PRO A 138 -17.38 1.15 1.64
C PRO A 138 -15.94 1.61 1.90
N TYR A 139 -14.94 1.03 1.24
CA TYR A 139 -13.54 1.44 1.40
C TYR A 139 -13.30 2.84 0.83
N ALA A 140 -13.85 3.17 -0.34
CA ALA A 140 -13.78 4.50 -0.94
C ALA A 140 -14.39 5.57 -0.01
N LEU A 141 -15.53 5.28 0.63
CA LEU A 141 -16.14 6.20 1.60
C LEU A 141 -15.23 6.44 2.81
N VAL A 142 -14.63 5.38 3.36
CA VAL A 142 -13.67 5.48 4.48
C VAL A 142 -12.43 6.28 4.06
N VAL A 143 -11.86 6.00 2.88
CA VAL A 143 -10.69 6.69 2.35
C VAL A 143 -10.98 8.18 2.11
N LEU A 144 -12.15 8.53 1.57
CA LEU A 144 -12.56 9.92 1.38
C LEU A 144 -12.72 10.66 2.71
N ALA A 145 -13.38 10.03 3.69
CA ALA A 145 -13.57 10.60 5.03
C ALA A 145 -12.23 10.82 5.75
N LEU A 146 -11.36 9.80 5.73
CA LEU A 146 -10.00 9.90 6.28
C LEU A 146 -9.17 10.94 5.53
N GLY A 147 -9.22 10.96 4.20
CA GLY A 147 -8.51 11.94 3.36
C GLY A 147 -8.89 13.38 3.71
N ALA A 148 -10.19 13.66 3.86
CA ALA A 148 -10.68 14.96 4.29
C ALA A 148 -10.18 15.32 5.71
N TRP A 149 -10.21 14.36 6.64
CA TRP A 149 -9.72 14.55 8.01
C TRP A 149 -8.19 14.76 8.10
N PHE A 150 -7.43 14.11 7.22
CA PHE A 150 -5.96 14.23 7.12
C PHE A 150 -5.50 15.49 6.37
N LEU A 151 -6.37 16.14 5.60
CA LEU A 151 -6.01 17.29 4.78
C LEU A 151 -5.32 18.43 5.55
N PRO A 152 -5.76 18.85 6.75
CA PRO A 152 -5.04 19.85 7.54
C PRO A 152 -3.63 19.40 7.95
N PHE A 153 -3.45 18.11 8.23
CA PHE A 153 -2.16 17.54 8.60
C PHE A 153 -1.20 17.49 7.43
N VAL A 154 -1.66 16.97 6.30
CA VAL A 154 -0.89 16.94 5.06
C VAL A 154 -0.42 18.35 4.70
N ARG A 155 -1.28 19.36 4.86
CA ARG A 155 -0.92 20.77 4.63
C ARG A 155 0.15 21.31 5.58
N ARG A 156 0.19 20.86 6.83
CA ARG A 156 1.22 21.26 7.83
C ARG A 156 2.57 20.58 7.61
N LEU A 157 2.62 19.45 6.90
CA LEU A 157 3.89 18.79 6.58
C LEU A 157 4.79 19.69 5.72
N PRO A 158 6.12 19.58 5.86
CA PRO A 158 7.07 20.23 4.96
C PRO A 158 6.76 19.92 3.50
N ARG A 159 6.92 20.90 2.59
CA ARG A 159 6.51 20.80 1.18
C ARG A 159 7.03 19.54 0.49
N ASP A 160 8.28 19.16 0.73
CA ASP A 160 8.91 17.97 0.14
C ASP A 160 8.27 16.66 0.64
N THR A 161 8.03 16.52 1.96
CA THR A 161 7.31 15.36 2.52
C THR A 161 5.88 15.30 1.99
N ARG A 162 5.18 16.44 2.02
CA ARG A 162 3.79 16.56 1.55
C ARG A 162 3.63 16.08 0.12
N LEU A 163 4.44 16.60 -0.80
CA LEU A 163 4.35 16.24 -2.22
C LEU A 163 4.60 14.75 -2.44
N ARG A 164 5.61 14.17 -1.79
CA ARG A 164 5.93 12.75 -1.92
C ARG A 164 4.83 11.85 -1.35
N PHE A 165 4.27 12.22 -0.20
CA PHE A 165 3.13 11.49 0.38
C PHE A 165 1.91 11.56 -0.53
N CYS A 166 1.59 12.74 -1.08
CA CYS A 166 0.48 12.88 -2.02
C CYS A 166 0.70 12.05 -3.29
N VAL A 167 1.88 12.10 -3.89
CA VAL A 167 2.18 11.31 -5.10
C VAL A 167 2.06 9.81 -4.81
N ALA A 168 2.69 9.32 -3.73
CA ALA A 168 2.64 7.92 -3.35
C ALA A 168 1.20 7.46 -3.03
N GLY A 169 0.46 8.27 -2.27
CA GLY A 169 -0.93 7.99 -1.91
C GLY A 169 -1.86 8.02 -3.11
N THR A 170 -1.69 8.97 -4.05
CA THR A 170 -2.49 9.01 -5.29
C THR A 170 -2.20 7.81 -6.19
N ILE A 171 -0.95 7.38 -6.29
CA ILE A 171 -0.60 6.18 -7.06
C ILE A 171 -1.26 4.94 -6.44
N TYR A 172 -1.09 4.74 -5.12
CA TYR A 172 -1.63 3.58 -4.42
C TYR A 172 -3.17 3.54 -4.43
N VAL A 173 -3.82 4.60 -3.93
CA VAL A 173 -5.30 4.67 -3.87
C VAL A 173 -5.92 4.71 -5.26
N GLY A 174 -5.24 5.33 -6.23
CA GLY A 174 -5.68 5.38 -7.62
C GLY A 174 -5.64 4.01 -8.30
N ALA A 175 -4.69 3.15 -7.93
CA ALA A 175 -4.66 1.76 -8.34
C ALA A 175 -5.77 0.97 -7.63
N ALA A 176 -5.70 0.86 -6.30
CA ALA A 176 -6.58 0.04 -5.46
C ALA A 176 -8.08 0.32 -5.60
N LEU A 177 -8.46 1.58 -5.88
CA LEU A 177 -9.88 1.91 -6.11
C LEU A 177 -10.17 2.15 -7.57
N GLY A 178 -9.26 2.84 -8.29
CA GLY A 178 -9.54 3.32 -9.64
C GLY A 178 -9.43 2.23 -10.71
N ILE A 179 -8.43 1.36 -10.61
CA ILE A 179 -8.23 0.28 -11.57
C ILE A 179 -9.17 -0.87 -11.27
N GLU A 180 -9.42 -1.18 -10.00
CA GLU A 180 -10.44 -2.15 -9.56
C GLU A 180 -11.82 -1.89 -10.20
N PHE A 181 -12.25 -0.62 -10.32
CA PHE A 181 -13.49 -0.27 -11.04
C PHE A 181 -13.43 -0.66 -12.53
N LEU A 182 -12.28 -0.49 -13.18
CA LEU A 182 -12.07 -0.88 -14.58
C LEU A 182 -12.03 -2.41 -14.72
N GLU A 183 -11.45 -3.10 -13.74
CA GLU A 183 -11.39 -4.56 -13.67
C GLU A 183 -12.79 -5.16 -13.54
N GLY A 184 -13.61 -4.67 -12.61
CA GLY A 184 -15.00 -5.11 -12.48
C GLY A 184 -15.78 -4.93 -13.78
N ALA A 185 -15.62 -3.77 -14.45
CA ALA A 185 -16.24 -3.52 -15.75
C ALA A 185 -15.77 -4.50 -16.83
N GLN A 186 -14.48 -4.83 -16.82
CA GLN A 186 -13.90 -5.76 -17.77
C GLN A 186 -14.36 -7.19 -17.51
N ALA A 187 -14.33 -7.63 -16.25
CA ALA A 187 -14.81 -8.93 -15.81
C ALA A 187 -16.29 -9.13 -16.12
N GLY A 188 -17.13 -8.10 -15.92
CA GLY A 188 -18.55 -8.15 -16.26
C GLY A 188 -18.84 -8.28 -17.77
N LEU A 189 -17.96 -7.78 -18.64
CA LEU A 189 -18.15 -7.82 -20.10
C LEU A 189 -17.49 -9.04 -20.76
N HIS A 190 -16.30 -9.43 -20.30
CA HIS A 190 -15.46 -10.42 -20.97
C HIS A 190 -14.99 -11.57 -20.07
N GLY A 191 -15.37 -11.56 -18.79
CA GLY A 191 -14.90 -12.51 -17.79
C GLY A 191 -13.51 -12.17 -17.23
N GLU A 192 -13.20 -12.74 -16.08
CA GLU A 192 -11.90 -12.60 -15.39
C GLU A 192 -10.77 -13.32 -16.17
N ASP A 193 -11.09 -14.38 -16.92
CA ASP A 193 -10.13 -15.12 -17.77
C ASP A 193 -9.75 -14.39 -19.08
N SER A 194 -9.96 -13.08 -19.15
CA SER A 194 -9.65 -12.28 -20.35
C SER A 194 -8.28 -11.62 -20.26
N LEU A 195 -7.60 -11.48 -21.42
CA LEU A 195 -6.32 -10.75 -21.51
C LEU A 195 -6.44 -9.30 -21.01
N GLY A 196 -7.60 -8.67 -21.25
CA GLY A 196 -7.87 -7.31 -20.81
C GLY A 196 -7.91 -7.21 -19.29
N TYR A 197 -8.51 -8.18 -18.61
CA TYR A 197 -8.53 -8.26 -17.15
C TYR A 197 -7.11 -8.47 -16.60
N ALA A 198 -6.39 -9.49 -17.09
CA ALA A 198 -5.02 -9.77 -16.63
C ALA A 198 -4.05 -8.58 -16.79
N VAL A 199 -4.20 -7.78 -17.85
CA VAL A 199 -3.39 -6.56 -18.04
C VAL A 199 -3.76 -5.47 -17.03
N LEU A 200 -5.05 -5.27 -16.74
CA LEU A 200 -5.47 -4.29 -15.73
C LEU A 200 -4.94 -4.67 -14.35
N THR A 201 -5.10 -5.93 -13.95
CA THR A 201 -4.60 -6.44 -12.66
C THR A 201 -3.09 -6.30 -12.55
N THR A 202 -2.35 -6.63 -13.62
CA THR A 202 -0.89 -6.40 -13.65
C THR A 202 -0.55 -4.93 -13.40
N VAL A 203 -1.28 -4.00 -14.02
CA VAL A 203 -1.04 -2.56 -13.86
C VAL A 203 -1.41 -2.09 -12.46
N GLN A 204 -2.54 -2.54 -11.92
CA GLN A 204 -2.97 -2.26 -10.56
C GLN A 204 -1.87 -2.63 -9.57
N GLU A 205 -1.48 -3.90 -9.56
CA GLU A 205 -0.52 -4.49 -8.63
C GLU A 205 0.86 -3.81 -8.70
N VAL A 206 1.32 -3.50 -9.91
CA VAL A 206 2.57 -2.75 -10.11
C VAL A 206 2.48 -1.34 -9.53
N LEU A 207 1.36 -0.65 -9.74
CA LEU A 207 1.17 0.70 -9.22
C LEU A 207 1.03 0.70 -7.70
N GLU A 208 0.37 -0.30 -7.11
CA GLU A 208 0.27 -0.45 -5.66
C GLU A 208 1.65 -0.64 -5.02
N MET A 209 2.41 -1.63 -5.49
CA MET A 209 3.79 -1.84 -5.03
C MET A 209 4.64 -0.57 -5.21
N ALA A 210 4.53 0.12 -6.36
CA ALA A 210 5.26 1.36 -6.61
C ALA A 210 4.86 2.47 -5.64
N GLY A 211 3.56 2.65 -5.38
CA GLY A 211 3.02 3.62 -4.42
C GLY A 211 3.59 3.38 -3.02
N LEU A 212 3.60 2.13 -2.56
CA LEU A 212 4.16 1.74 -1.26
C LEU A 212 5.68 1.97 -1.18
N ILE A 213 6.44 1.61 -2.22
CA ILE A 213 7.90 1.85 -2.26
C ILE A 213 8.19 3.36 -2.18
N LEU A 214 7.46 4.17 -2.97
CA LEU A 214 7.60 5.63 -2.94
C LEU A 214 7.24 6.22 -1.58
N PHE A 215 6.21 5.68 -0.93
CA PHE A 215 5.81 6.11 0.40
C PHE A 215 6.88 5.78 1.45
N LEU A 216 7.45 4.58 1.39
CA LEU A 216 8.54 4.18 2.28
C LEU A 216 9.79 5.04 2.11
N ASP A 217 10.21 5.36 0.87
CA ASP A 217 11.30 6.30 0.62
C ASP A 217 11.00 7.68 1.23
N ALA A 218 9.77 8.17 1.04
CA ALA A 218 9.34 9.45 1.58
C ALA A 218 9.36 9.48 3.12
N LEU A 219 8.95 8.38 3.77
CA LEU A 219 9.00 8.21 5.22
C LEU A 219 10.44 8.20 5.74
N LEU A 220 11.31 7.40 5.15
CA LEU A 220 12.72 7.34 5.54
C LEU A 220 13.42 8.69 5.34
N ARG A 221 13.09 9.40 4.25
CA ARG A 221 13.57 10.77 4.02
C ARG A 221 13.05 11.75 5.09
N HIS A 222 11.78 11.65 5.47
CA HIS A 222 11.21 12.46 6.55
C HIS A 222 11.92 12.21 7.88
N VAL A 223 12.18 10.94 8.21
CA VAL A 223 12.96 10.51 9.38
C VAL A 223 14.34 11.14 9.41
N ARG A 224 15.07 11.08 8.29
CA ARG A 224 16.41 11.68 8.17
C ARG A 224 16.38 13.19 8.32
N ALA A 225 15.47 13.86 7.63
CA ALA A 225 15.36 15.31 7.61
C ALA A 225 15.03 15.92 8.98
N HIS A 226 14.31 15.19 9.84
CA HIS A 226 13.88 15.68 11.16
C HIS A 226 14.68 15.06 12.32
N GLY A 227 15.74 14.29 12.03
CA GLY A 227 16.56 13.66 13.07
C GLY A 227 15.76 12.72 13.98
N ILE A 228 14.72 12.07 13.46
CA ILE A 228 13.83 11.20 14.23
C ILE A 228 14.63 10.02 14.78
N SER A 229 14.58 9.85 16.09
CA SER A 229 15.34 8.84 16.82
C SER A 229 14.47 8.17 17.88
N LEU A 230 14.76 6.90 18.13
CA LEU A 230 14.18 6.12 19.22
C LEU A 230 14.79 6.48 20.60
N ALA A 231 15.93 7.16 20.63
CA ALA A 231 16.57 7.58 21.87
C ALA A 231 15.71 8.66 22.59
N PRO A 232 15.70 8.68 23.94
CA PRO A 232 15.11 9.78 24.69
C PRO A 232 15.81 11.10 24.32
N PRO A 233 15.11 12.25 24.35
CA PRO A 233 15.78 13.54 24.25
C PRO A 233 16.81 13.67 25.38
N PRO A 234 17.97 14.32 25.13
CA PRO A 234 18.95 14.55 26.18
C PRO A 234 18.29 15.29 27.35
N ALA A 235 18.60 14.89 28.58
CA ALA A 235 18.07 15.53 29.77
C ALA A 235 18.42 17.03 29.73
N SER A 236 17.41 17.90 29.94
CA SER A 236 17.65 19.33 30.07
C SER A 236 18.69 19.57 31.18
N PRO A 237 19.70 20.43 30.98
CA PRO A 237 20.62 20.80 32.04
C PRO A 237 19.81 21.22 33.27
N ARG A 238 20.08 20.60 34.43
CA ARG A 238 19.51 21.10 35.68
C ARG A 238 19.94 22.57 35.83
N PRO A 239 19.02 23.50 36.15
CA PRO A 239 19.44 24.86 36.45
C PRO A 239 20.50 24.80 37.55
N ALA A 240 21.63 25.46 37.31
CA ALA A 240 22.66 25.62 38.33
C ALA A 240 21.98 26.26 39.55
N ARG A 241 22.04 25.56 40.69
CA ARG A 241 21.58 26.08 41.98
C ARG A 241 22.56 27.11 42.50
#